data_AF-A0A662H387-F1
#
_entry.id   AF-A0A662H387-F1
#
_cell.length_a   1.000
_cell.length_b   1.000
_cell.length_c   1.000
_cell.angle_alpha   90.00
_cell.angle_beta   90.00
_cell.angle_gamma   90.00
#
_symmetry.space_group_name_H-M   'P 1'
#
loop_
_entity.id
_entity.type
_entity.pdbx_description
1 polymer ?
#
loop_
_entity_poly.entity_id
_entity_poly.type
_entity_poly.pdbx_seq_one_letter_code
_entity_poly.pdbx_strand_id
1 'polypeptide(L)'
;MGLGFLLIFIGMALILIGFMLQVVSILIEQFRTFKKEEEEKREVKAGGVLFIGPIPILFGTDKEAARWALILGVLMVILLVLFVALIYL
;
A
#
# COMPACT_ATOMS: atom_id res chain seq x y z
N MET A 1 -18.61 2.70 -37.58
CA MET A 1 -17.64 2.76 -36.46
C MET A 1 -16.44 3.56 -36.95
N GLY A 2 -16.16 4.73 -36.35
CA GLY A 2 -15.22 5.71 -36.90
C GLY A 2 -13.79 5.58 -36.37
N LEU A 3 -12.86 6.32 -37.00
CA LEU A 3 -11.44 6.40 -36.61
C LEU A 3 -11.22 6.77 -35.13
N GLY A 4 -12.12 7.58 -34.54
CA GLY A 4 -12.06 7.92 -33.12
C GLY A 4 -12.21 6.72 -32.19
N PHE A 5 -13.05 5.74 -32.54
CA PHE A 5 -13.20 4.51 -31.76
C PHE A 5 -11.90 3.67 -31.79
N LEU A 6 -11.24 3.61 -32.95
CA LEU A 6 -9.97 2.92 -33.11
C LEU A 6 -8.84 3.60 -32.30
N LEU A 7 -8.82 4.93 -32.28
CA LEU A 7 -7.86 5.71 -31.49
C LEU A 7 -8.03 5.46 -29.98
N ILE A 8 -9.28 5.45 -29.50
CA ILE A 8 -9.60 5.14 -28.09
C ILE A 8 -9.17 3.72 -27.73
N PHE A 9 -9.46 2.76 -28.59
CA PHE A 9 -9.09 1.36 -28.36
C PHE A 9 -7.57 1.16 -28.29
N ILE A 10 -6.82 1.79 -29.20
CA ILE A 10 -5.35 1.76 -29.21
C ILE A 10 -4.80 2.46 -27.96
N GLY A 11 -5.33 3.62 -27.59
CA GLY A 11 -4.91 4.34 -26.39
C GLY A 11 -5.12 3.52 -25.12
N MET A 12 -6.30 2.89 -24.99
CA MET A 12 -6.60 1.99 -23.87
C MET A 12 -5.66 0.79 -23.83
N ALA A 13 -5.37 0.17 -24.97
CA ALA A 13 -4.42 -0.94 -25.06
C ALA A 13 -3.00 -0.51 -24.63
N LEU A 14 -2.53 0.66 -25.05
CA LEU A 14 -1.22 1.19 -24.65
C LEU A 14 -1.12 1.45 -23.15
N ILE A 15 -2.18 2.01 -22.54
CA ILE A 15 -2.24 2.22 -21.08
C ILE A 15 -2.15 0.88 -20.34
N LEU A 16 -2.90 -0.14 -20.79
CA LEU A 16 -2.87 -1.46 -20.18
C LEU A 16 -1.50 -2.14 -20.32
N ILE A 17 -0.87 -2.03 -21.49
CA ILE A 17 0.48 -2.57 -21.71
C ILE A 17 1.50 -1.87 -20.80
N GLY A 18 1.45 -0.53 -20.71
CA GLY A 18 2.33 0.24 -19.83
C GLY A 18 2.17 -0.15 -18.35
N PHE A 19 0.91 -0.30 -17.90
CA PHE A 19 0.62 -0.77 -16.55
C PHE A 19 1.17 -2.18 -16.30
N MET A 20 0.98 -3.12 -17.24
CA MET A 20 1.50 -4.48 -17.12
C MET A 20 3.03 -4.51 -17.04
N LEU A 21 3.73 -3.70 -17.84
CA LEU A 21 5.18 -3.58 -17.78
C LEU A 21 5.66 -3.06 -16.41
N GLN A 22 4.94 -2.09 -15.83
CA GLN A 22 5.27 -1.58 -14.50
C GLN A 22 5.11 -2.65 -13.42
N VAL A 23 4.02 -3.42 -13.47
CA VAL A 23 3.77 -4.54 -12.54
C VAL A 23 4.87 -5.59 -12.66
N VAL A 24 5.25 -5.97 -13.87
CA VAL A 24 6.31 -6.96 -14.11
C VAL A 24 7.66 -6.47 -13.56
N SER A 25 8.02 -5.21 -13.77
CA SER A 25 9.26 -4.63 -13.23
C SER A 25 9.32 -4.72 -11.71
N ILE A 26 8.24 -4.33 -11.02
CA ILE A 26 8.15 -4.40 -9.55
C ILE A 26 8.29 -5.85 -9.08
N LEU A 27 7.62 -6.80 -9.74
CA LEU A 27 7.70 -8.22 -9.38
C LEU A 27 9.14 -8.75 -9.53
N ILE A 28 9.82 -8.45 -10.63
CA ILE A 28 11.21 -8.90 -10.86
C ILE A 28 12.15 -8.32 -9.78
N GLU A 29 11.99 -7.05 -9.41
CA GLU A 29 12.80 -6.41 -8.37
C GLU A 29 12.59 -7.03 -6.99
N GLN A 30 11.35 -7.35 -6.64
CA GLN A 30 11.01 -8.07 -5.41
C GLN A 30 11.70 -9.44 -5.39
N PHE A 31 11.54 -10.26 -6.44
CA PHE A 31 12.15 -11.59 -6.52
C PHE A 31 13.69 -11.57 -6.45
N ARG A 32 14.33 -10.56 -7.07
CA ARG A 32 15.79 -10.38 -6.98
C ARG A 32 16.25 -10.00 -5.57
N THR A 33 15.44 -9.23 -4.86
CA THR A 33 15.72 -8.84 -3.48
C THR A 33 15.58 -10.04 -2.54
N PHE A 34 14.53 -10.86 -2.69
CA PHE A 34 14.34 -12.07 -1.90
C PHE A 34 15.49 -13.07 -2.00
N LYS A 35 16.05 -13.30 -3.21
CA LYS A 35 17.19 -14.22 -3.39
C LYS A 35 18.48 -13.73 -2.72
N LYS A 36 18.62 -12.43 -2.49
CA LYS A 36 19.79 -11.82 -1.82
C LYS A 36 19.66 -11.84 -0.30
N GLU A 37 18.45 -11.98 0.23
CA GLU A 37 18.15 -11.97 1.66
C GLU A 37 18.25 -13.36 2.30
N GLU A 38 18.23 -14.46 1.56
CA GLU A 38 18.42 -15.81 2.13
C GLU A 38 19.80 -16.02 2.79
N GLU A 39 20.81 -15.20 2.48
CA GLU A 39 22.13 -15.23 3.11
C GLU A 39 22.23 -14.41 4.42
N GLU A 40 21.30 -13.49 4.68
CA GLU A 40 21.24 -12.71 5.92
C GLU A 40 19.95 -13.07 6.67
N LYS A 41 20.05 -13.69 7.85
CA LYS A 41 18.91 -13.86 8.77
C LYS A 41 18.36 -12.48 9.17
N ARG A 42 17.51 -11.89 8.34
CA ARG A 42 16.79 -10.67 8.65
C ARG A 42 15.64 -11.04 9.58
N GLU A 43 15.76 -10.63 10.83
CA GLU A 43 14.62 -10.63 11.75
C GLU A 43 13.53 -9.77 11.13
N VAL A 44 12.40 -10.40 10.80
CA VAL A 44 11.26 -9.72 10.18
C VAL A 44 10.68 -8.75 11.20
N LYS A 45 10.89 -7.46 10.96
CA LYS A 45 10.29 -6.37 11.73
C LYS A 45 8.86 -6.16 11.25
N ALA A 46 7.89 -6.48 12.09
CA ALA A 46 6.47 -6.35 11.80
C ALA A 46 5.77 -5.50 12.86
N GLY A 47 4.85 -4.63 12.42
CA GLY A 47 4.05 -3.78 13.30
C GLY A 47 2.64 -3.66 12.76
N GLY A 48 1.67 -3.45 13.65
CA GLY A 48 0.26 -3.39 13.31
C GLY A 48 -0.56 -2.60 14.31
N VAL A 49 -1.75 -2.19 13.87
CA VAL A 49 -2.75 -1.52 14.70
C VAL A 49 -4.04 -2.31 14.63
N LEU A 50 -4.57 -2.71 15.78
CA LEU A 50 -5.88 -3.33 15.90
C LEU A 50 -6.87 -2.30 16.43
N PHE A 51 -7.99 -2.12 15.74
CA PHE A 51 -9.04 -1.21 16.18
C PHE A 51 -10.12 -1.99 16.92
N ILE A 52 -10.24 -1.77 18.24
CA ILE A 52 -11.38 -2.26 19.04
C ILE A 52 -12.34 -1.09 19.21
N GLY A 53 -13.28 -0.96 18.26
CA GLY A 53 -14.02 0.30 18.09
C GLY A 53 -13.07 1.43 17.67
N PRO A 54 -13.36 2.71 18.01
CA PRO A 54 -12.47 3.82 17.66
C PRO A 54 -11.17 3.85 18.49
N ILE A 55 -10.93 2.86 19.36
CA ILE A 55 -9.74 2.78 20.21
C ILE A 55 -8.68 1.91 19.50
N PRO A 56 -7.58 2.50 19.01
CA PRO A 56 -6.48 1.75 18.41
C PRO A 56 -5.60 1.10 19.48
N ILE A 57 -5.23 -0.16 19.26
CA ILE A 57 -4.23 -0.92 20.04
C ILE A 57 -3.04 -1.23 19.15
N LEU A 58 -1.84 -0.90 19.62
CA LEU A 58 -0.62 -0.95 18.84
C LEU A 58 0.25 -2.14 19.19
N PHE A 59 0.75 -2.82 18.16
CA PHE A 59 1.64 -3.96 18.29
C PHE A 59 2.85 -3.77 17.37
N GLY A 60 4.03 -4.17 17.84
CA GLY A 60 5.26 -4.11 17.06
C GLY A 60 6.30 -5.04 17.63
N THR A 61 7.00 -5.76 16.76
CA THR A 61 8.12 -6.65 17.12
C THR A 61 9.33 -5.88 17.65
N ASP A 62 9.44 -4.60 17.28
CA ASP A 62 10.53 -3.71 17.66
C ASP A 62 10.05 -2.25 17.67
N LYS A 63 10.92 -1.36 18.15
CA LYS A 63 10.60 0.07 18.33
C LYS A 63 10.29 0.79 17.02
N GLU A 64 10.93 0.43 15.91
CA GLU A 64 10.65 1.07 14.61
C GLU A 64 9.29 0.61 14.09
N ALA A 65 9.03 -0.70 14.12
CA ALA A 65 7.73 -1.24 13.70
C ALA A 65 6.58 -0.67 14.54
N ALA A 66 6.75 -0.57 15.86
CA ALA A 66 5.78 0.05 16.75
C ALA A 66 5.59 1.54 16.47
N ARG A 67 6.66 2.29 16.15
CA ARG A 67 6.59 3.71 15.79
C ARG A 67 5.81 3.92 14.49
N TRP A 68 6.05 3.09 13.48
CA TRP A 68 5.30 3.15 12.22
C TRP A 68 3.83 2.80 12.43
N ALA A 69 3.54 1.75 13.19
CA ALA A 69 2.18 1.42 13.59
C ALA A 69 1.50 2.59 14.31
N LEU A 70 2.22 3.30 15.19
CA LEU A 70 1.71 4.49 15.88
C LEU A 70 1.31 5.62 14.95
N ILE A 71 2.21 5.98 14.03
CA ILE A 71 1.94 7.05 13.06
C ILE A 71 0.71 6.71 12.21
N LEU A 72 0.63 5.47 11.70
CA LEU A 72 -0.50 5.01 10.90
C LEU A 72 -1.80 4.96 11.70
N GLY A 73 -1.76 4.47 12.94
CA GLY A 73 -2.93 4.39 13.82
C GLY A 73 -3.50 5.76 14.16
N VAL A 74 -2.63 6.71 14.54
CA VAL A 74 -3.04 8.10 14.83
C VAL A 74 -3.61 8.78 13.58
N LEU A 75 -2.95 8.61 12.43
CA LEU A 75 -3.43 9.17 11.16
C LEU A 75 -4.83 8.63 10.80
N MET A 76 -5.07 7.33 11.02
CA MET A 76 -6.38 6.71 10.84
C MET A 76 -7.45 7.30 11.76
N VAL A 77 -7.16 7.50 13.05
CA VAL A 77 -8.11 8.12 13.99
C VAL A 77 -8.45 9.54 13.56
N ILE A 78 -7.45 10.34 13.16
CA ILE A 78 -7.69 11.70 12.67
C ILE A 78 -8.59 11.67 11.43
N LEU A 79 -8.31 10.79 10.46
CA LEU A 79 -9.11 10.67 9.26
C LEU A 79 -10.55 10.23 9.56
N LEU A 80 -10.73 9.29 10.48
CA LEU A 80 -12.05 8.85 10.95
C LEU A 80 -12.82 10.02 11.57
N VAL A 81 -12.20 10.79 12.45
CA VAL A 81 -12.82 11.95 13.10
C VAL A 81 -13.20 13.01 12.07
N LEU A 82 -12.32 13.32 11.11
CA LEU A 82 -12.61 14.27 10.03
C LEU A 82 -13.76 13.79 9.14
N PHE A 83 -13.76 12.51 8.79
CA PHE A 83 -14.83 11.92 7.97
C PHE A 83 -16.18 11.98 8.68
N VAL A 84 -16.20 11.61 9.97
CA VAL A 84 -17.40 11.73 10.81
C VAL A 84 -17.84 13.19 10.90
N ALA A 85 -16.93 14.12 11.19
CA ALA A 85 -17.25 15.54 11.29
C ALA A 85 -17.81 16.10 9.98
N LEU A 86 -17.26 15.69 8.83
CA LEU A 86 -17.75 16.09 7.51
C LEU A 86 -19.16 15.57 7.21
N ILE A 87 -19.51 14.36 7.69
CA ILE A 87 -20.86 13.79 7.50
C ILE A 87 -21.91 14.56 8.31
N TYR A 88 -21.54 15.05 9.50
CA TYR A 88 -22.46 15.73 10.40
C TYR A 88 -22.50 17.26 10.20
N LEU A 89 -21.66 17.81 9.33
CA LEU A 89 -21.64 19.22 8.93
C LEU A 89 -22.49 19.42 7.67
#